data_AF-A0AAP2Z2V3-F1
#
_entry.id   AF-A0AAP2Z2V3-F1
#
_cell.length_a   1.000
_cell.length_b   1.000
_cell.length_c   1.000
_cell.angle_alpha   90.00
_cell.angle_beta   90.00
_cell.angle_gamma   90.00
#
_symmetry.space_group_name_H-M   'P 1'
#
loop_
_entity.id
_entity.type
_entity.pdbx_description
1 polymer ?
#
loop_
_entity_poly.entity_id
_entity_poly.type
_entity_poly.pdbx_seq_one_letter_code
_entity_poly.pdbx_strand_id
1 'polypeptide(L)'
;MNDDGKHANNPYRVVYTPESDHGDFQLVEGSMHSEYATFVSASELLHDEQWSDHLRRADCEWLVPFLHRFVDDESVSSEEILLARDHHRARRWAERTGSMTRDDERELAATFGLPPNPETVPAIRQALRVELERTELGGSADTVDWPSIRFYCVALFAHGDPVDAPLVWRARDAAPAVAGGIDVELLCGGGLERTLAALRADGSVATDGALESLSRAVAESVFDDWTPVDYLTYWRQYYGVGGDE
;
A
#
# COMPACT_ATOMS: atom_id res chain seq x y z
N MET A 1 27.03 -6.53 5.59
CA MET A 1 27.47 -5.42 4.72
C MET A 1 26.28 -5.10 3.85
N ASN A 2 25.42 -4.19 4.32
CA ASN A 2 24.29 -3.65 3.57
C ASN A 2 24.74 -2.24 3.17
N ASP A 3 25.05 -2.09 1.89
CA ASP A 3 25.72 -0.93 1.31
C ASP A 3 24.69 0.00 0.66
N ASP A 4 23.77 0.51 1.48
CA ASP A 4 22.93 1.65 1.11
C ASP A 4 23.37 2.85 1.97
N GLY A 5 24.42 3.52 1.50
CA GLY A 5 25.02 4.72 2.09
C GLY A 5 24.10 5.94 2.25
N LYS A 6 22.77 5.76 2.21
CA LYS A 6 21.75 6.79 2.49
C LYS A 6 21.21 6.76 3.92
N HIS A 7 21.59 5.78 4.75
CA HIS A 7 21.22 5.71 6.17
C HIS A 7 22.31 6.17 7.15
N ALA A 8 23.44 6.68 6.65
CA ALA A 8 24.64 6.98 7.46
C ALA A 8 24.51 8.15 8.45
N ASN A 9 23.37 8.84 8.52
CA ASN A 9 23.20 10.07 9.32
C ASN A 9 22.04 10.04 10.32
N ASN A 10 21.45 8.88 10.65
CA ASN A 10 20.54 8.83 11.79
C ASN A 10 21.35 8.45 13.05
N PRO A 11 21.66 9.41 13.94
CA PRO A 11 22.41 9.13 15.15
C PRO A 11 21.55 8.41 16.18
N TYR A 12 20.33 7.96 15.90
CA TYR A 12 19.50 7.28 16.87
C TYR A 12 18.88 6.00 16.30
N ARG A 13 18.95 4.90 17.05
CA ARG A 13 18.23 3.64 16.76
C ARG A 13 17.34 3.30 17.93
N VAL A 14 16.05 3.08 17.67
CA VAL A 14 15.12 2.55 18.68
C VAL A 14 15.15 1.02 18.66
N VAL A 15 15.45 0.39 19.80
CA VAL A 15 15.32 -1.06 20.01
C VAL A 15 14.25 -1.29 21.06
N TYR A 16 13.21 -2.03 20.70
CA TYR A 16 12.16 -2.46 21.62
C TYR A 16 12.48 -3.88 22.08
N THR A 17 12.53 -4.10 23.41
CA THR A 17 12.83 -5.43 23.98
C THR A 17 11.58 -5.95 24.71
N PRO A 18 10.90 -6.98 24.18
CA PRO A 18 9.62 -7.45 24.71
C PRO A 18 9.73 -8.35 25.97
N GLU A 19 10.91 -8.56 26.54
CA GLU A 19 11.13 -9.52 27.63
C GLU A 19 10.78 -8.99 29.04
N SER A 20 10.37 -7.73 29.18
CA SER A 20 9.84 -7.15 30.42
C SER A 20 8.35 -6.81 30.26
N ASP A 21 7.54 -7.02 31.30
CA ASP A 21 6.07 -6.80 31.31
C ASP A 21 5.63 -5.36 30.93
N HIS A 22 6.58 -4.44 30.75
CA HIS A 22 6.36 -3.04 30.38
C HIS A 22 7.03 -2.62 29.06
N GLY A 23 7.82 -3.50 28.42
CA GLY A 23 8.49 -3.24 27.15
C GLY A 23 9.50 -2.08 27.19
N ASP A 24 10.80 -2.39 27.26
CA ASP A 24 11.83 -1.35 27.30
C ASP A 24 12.14 -0.79 25.90
N PHE A 25 12.15 0.54 25.78
CA PHE A 25 12.62 1.25 24.59
C PHE A 25 14.05 1.71 24.80
N GLN A 26 14.93 1.35 23.87
CA GLN A 26 16.32 1.79 23.87
C GLN A 26 16.48 2.81 22.74
N LEU A 27 16.72 4.07 23.07
CA LEU A 27 17.19 5.05 22.09
C LEU A 27 18.72 5.03 22.07
N VAL A 28 19.30 4.30 21.13
CA VAL A 28 20.75 4.15 21.01
C VAL A 28 21.31 5.28 20.16
N GLU A 29 22.14 6.15 20.76
CA GLU A 29 22.85 7.18 20.00
C GLU A 29 23.99 6.56 19.16
N GLY A 30 23.76 6.38 17.87
CA GLY A 30 24.71 5.89 16.88
C GLY A 30 25.78 6.91 16.54
N SER A 31 26.87 6.92 17.31
CA SER A 31 28.20 7.10 16.74
C SER A 31 28.82 5.71 16.54
N MET A 32 29.45 5.49 15.39
CA MET A 32 30.04 4.20 15.02
C MET A 32 30.88 3.61 16.17
N HIS A 33 30.66 2.34 16.49
CA HIS A 33 31.57 1.47 17.25
C HIS A 33 31.78 1.74 18.75
N SER A 34 30.74 2.00 19.54
CA SER A 34 30.87 1.89 21.00
C SER A 34 29.85 0.91 21.60
N GLU A 35 30.35 0.00 22.44
CA GLU A 35 29.59 -1.02 23.19
C GLU A 35 28.74 -0.41 24.34
N TYR A 36 28.57 0.92 24.34
CA TYR A 36 27.86 1.66 25.37
C TYR A 36 26.58 2.24 24.78
N ALA A 37 25.50 1.46 24.81
CA ALA A 37 24.16 2.00 24.62
C ALA A 37 23.74 2.71 25.92
N THR A 38 23.43 4.00 25.85
CA THR A 38 22.81 4.72 26.97
C THR A 38 21.35 4.28 27.06
N PHE A 39 20.95 3.78 28.22
CA PHE A 39 19.56 3.46 28.53
C PHE A 39 18.87 4.74 28.98
N VAL A 40 17.76 5.08 28.34
CA VAL A 40 16.90 6.19 28.76
C VAL A 40 15.50 5.61 28.91
N SER A 41 14.98 5.65 30.14
CA SER A 41 13.59 5.25 30.39
C SER A 41 12.61 6.24 29.75
N ALA A 42 11.36 5.81 29.53
CA ALA A 42 10.33 6.68 28.96
C ALA A 42 10.10 7.94 29.83
N SER A 43 10.20 7.80 31.16
CA SER A 43 10.10 8.92 32.09
C SER A 43 11.30 9.87 31.98
N GLU A 44 12.53 9.37 31.92
CA GLU A 44 13.73 10.21 31.71
C GLU A 44 13.69 10.94 30.37
N LEU A 45 13.22 10.25 29.32
CA LEU A 45 13.05 10.85 28.00
C LEU A 45 12.03 12.00 28.06
N LEU A 46 10.86 11.80 28.66
CA LEU A 46 9.82 12.84 28.72
C LEU A 46 10.17 14.05 29.62
N HIS A 47 11.17 13.92 30.51
CA HIS A 47 11.67 15.04 31.33
C HIS A 47 12.71 15.91 30.62
N ASP A 48 13.25 15.48 29.48
CA ASP A 48 14.17 16.28 28.67
C ASP A 48 13.38 17.29 27.82
N GLU A 49 13.56 18.60 28.03
CA GLU A 49 12.83 19.64 27.28
C GLU A 49 12.94 19.52 25.74
N GLN A 50 13.93 18.78 25.21
CA GLN A 50 14.16 18.57 23.79
C GLN A 50 13.75 17.18 23.28
N TRP A 51 13.12 16.33 24.10
CA TRP A 51 12.82 14.94 23.77
C TRP A 51 12.04 14.76 22.47
N SER A 52 11.07 15.64 22.21
CA SER A 52 10.27 15.62 20.99
C SER A 52 11.11 15.91 19.73
N ASP A 53 12.11 16.79 19.83
CA ASP A 53 13.04 17.09 18.75
C ASP A 53 14.02 15.93 18.51
N HIS A 54 14.43 15.23 19.57
CA HIS A 54 15.23 14.00 19.44
C HIS A 54 14.45 12.91 18.70
N LEU A 55 13.18 12.67 19.06
CA LEU A 55 12.33 11.72 18.35
C LEU A 55 12.09 12.12 16.90
N ARG A 56 11.89 13.41 16.61
CA ARG A 56 11.76 13.92 15.24
C ARG A 56 13.02 13.67 14.41
N ARG A 57 14.19 14.00 14.95
CA ARG A 57 15.49 13.74 14.27
C ARG A 57 15.73 12.24 14.06
N ALA A 58 15.26 11.40 14.97
CA ALA A 58 15.34 9.95 14.90
C ALA A 58 14.29 9.30 13.99
N ASP A 59 13.33 10.06 13.43
CA ASP A 59 12.16 9.55 12.71
C ASP A 59 11.29 8.60 13.55
N CYS A 60 11.14 8.93 14.83
CA CYS A 60 10.48 8.13 15.85
C CYS A 60 9.34 8.86 16.59
N GLU A 61 8.78 9.93 16.01
CA GLU A 61 7.63 10.65 16.61
C GLU A 61 6.40 9.76 16.83
N TRP A 62 6.30 8.63 16.10
CA TRP A 62 5.26 7.61 16.30
C TRP A 62 5.29 6.97 17.69
N LEU A 63 6.38 7.13 18.46
CA LEU A 63 6.49 6.66 19.84
C LEU A 63 5.78 7.55 20.85
N VAL A 64 5.48 8.81 20.51
CA VAL A 64 4.92 9.80 21.44
C VAL A 64 3.68 9.27 22.18
N PRO A 65 2.67 8.69 21.51
CA PRO A 65 1.47 8.19 22.20
C PRO A 65 1.77 7.06 23.19
N PHE A 66 2.78 6.24 22.90
CA PHE A 66 3.17 5.12 23.76
C PHE A 66 4.00 5.58 24.96
N LEU A 67 4.89 6.57 24.79
CA LEU A 67 5.69 7.13 25.89
C LEU A 67 4.81 7.68 27.01
N HIS A 68 3.72 8.38 26.67
CA HIS A 68 2.76 8.85 27.65
C HIS A 68 2.08 7.69 28.39
N ARG A 69 1.66 6.65 27.65
CA ARG A 69 1.04 5.46 28.23
C ARG A 69 1.97 4.67 29.14
N PHE A 70 3.26 4.58 28.83
CA PHE A 70 4.25 3.96 29.72
C PHE A 70 4.47 4.75 31.01
N VAL A 71 4.43 6.08 30.95
CA VAL A 71 4.52 6.92 32.16
C VAL A 71 3.28 6.77 33.04
N ASP A 72 2.12 6.56 32.42
CA ASP A 72 0.85 6.34 33.10
C ASP A 72 0.63 4.87 33.54
N ASP A 73 1.64 4.00 33.38
CA ASP A 73 1.60 2.56 33.69
C ASP A 73 0.47 1.80 32.94
N GLU A 74 0.11 2.29 31.76
CA GLU A 74 -0.82 1.59 30.88
C GLU A 74 -0.12 0.48 30.09
N SER A 75 -0.75 -0.70 30.03
CA SER A 75 -0.26 -1.80 29.21
C SER A 75 -0.40 -1.47 27.72
N VAL A 76 0.68 -1.64 26.97
CA VAL A 76 0.73 -1.54 25.51
C VAL A 76 1.25 -2.86 24.96
N SER A 77 0.55 -3.45 24.00
CA SER A 77 1.00 -4.70 23.39
C SER A 77 2.14 -4.45 22.39
N SER A 78 3.03 -5.43 22.22
CA SER A 78 4.06 -5.38 21.19
C SER A 78 3.46 -5.26 19.78
N GLU A 79 2.29 -5.84 19.55
CA GLU A 79 1.57 -5.76 18.26
C GLU A 79 1.14 -4.32 17.93
N GLU A 80 0.62 -3.60 18.93
CA GLU A 80 0.19 -2.21 18.78
C GLU A 80 1.39 -1.29 18.42
N ILE A 81 2.52 -1.49 19.09
CA ILE A 81 3.78 -0.75 18.86
C ILE A 81 4.31 -1.03 17.46
N LEU A 82 4.31 -2.30 17.04
CA LEU A 82 4.79 -2.71 15.72
C LEU A 82 3.91 -2.13 14.60
N LEU A 83 2.59 -2.18 14.78
CA LEU A 83 1.64 -1.62 13.82
C LEU A 83 1.84 -0.11 13.64
N ALA A 84 1.97 0.64 14.73
CA ALA A 84 2.19 2.08 14.68
C ALA A 84 3.55 2.45 14.03
N ARG A 85 4.61 1.68 14.31
CA ARG A 85 5.91 1.84 13.63
C ARG A 85 5.77 1.65 12.13
N ASP A 86 5.10 0.58 11.72
CA ASP A 86 4.99 0.22 10.32
C ASP A 86 4.09 1.22 9.58
N HIS A 87 3.01 1.73 10.20
CA HIS A 87 2.22 2.85 9.71
C HIS A 87 3.06 4.13 9.55
N HIS A 88 3.86 4.50 10.54
CA HIS A 88 4.73 5.68 10.44
C HIS A 88 5.76 5.54 9.33
N ARG A 89 6.40 4.36 9.19
CA ARG A 89 7.33 4.08 8.10
C ARG A 89 6.66 4.16 6.74
N ALA A 90 5.45 3.60 6.61
CA ALA A 90 4.66 3.69 5.39
C ALA A 90 4.34 5.14 5.05
N ARG A 91 3.88 5.94 6.03
CA ARG A 91 3.62 7.39 5.85
C ARG A 91 4.86 8.18 5.48
N ARG A 92 6.01 7.93 6.12
CA ARG A 92 7.27 8.62 5.79
C ARG A 92 7.87 8.19 4.47
N TRP A 93 7.62 6.96 4.04
CA TRP A 93 7.94 6.52 2.69
C TRP A 93 7.03 7.22 1.67
N ALA A 94 5.72 7.20 1.91
CA ALA A 94 4.70 7.92 1.14
C ALA A 94 4.98 9.42 0.99
N GLU A 95 5.28 10.14 2.07
CA GLU A 95 5.65 11.56 2.02
C GLU A 95 6.90 11.84 1.17
N ARG A 96 7.86 10.89 1.16
CA ARG A 96 9.11 11.04 0.40
C ARG A 96 8.97 10.67 -1.06
N THR A 97 8.11 9.71 -1.39
CA THR A 97 7.90 9.24 -2.77
C THR A 97 6.68 9.89 -3.42
N GLY A 98 5.78 10.49 -2.64
CA GLY A 98 4.44 10.85 -3.09
C GLY A 98 3.52 9.63 -3.28
N SER A 99 3.92 8.43 -2.82
CA SER A 99 3.12 7.21 -2.94
C SER A 99 2.06 7.16 -1.85
N MET A 100 0.91 6.58 -2.14
CA MET A 100 -0.20 6.47 -1.20
C MET A 100 0.04 5.45 -0.07
N THR A 101 -0.49 5.72 1.12
CA THR A 101 -0.49 4.79 2.28
C THR A 101 -1.69 3.85 2.28
N ARG A 102 -1.70 2.86 3.17
CA ARG A 102 -2.86 1.99 3.36
C ARG A 102 -4.10 2.72 3.87
N ASP A 103 -3.94 3.80 4.63
CA ASP A 103 -5.07 4.58 5.15
C ASP A 103 -5.71 5.40 4.03
N ASP A 104 -4.89 5.94 3.13
CA ASP A 104 -5.36 6.63 1.93
C ASP A 104 -6.07 5.64 0.97
N GLU A 105 -5.57 4.39 0.82
CA GLU A 105 -6.26 3.33 0.06
C GLU A 105 -7.65 3.04 0.64
N ARG A 106 -7.80 3.05 1.97
CA ARG A 106 -9.10 2.90 2.65
C ARG A 106 -9.98 4.12 2.44
N GLU A 107 -9.41 5.33 2.39
CA GLU A 107 -10.17 6.55 2.08
C GLU A 107 -10.72 6.54 0.65
N LEU A 108 -9.93 6.08 -0.33
CA LEU A 108 -10.43 5.84 -1.69
C LEU A 108 -11.59 4.84 -1.69
N ALA A 109 -11.43 3.74 -0.95
CA ALA A 109 -12.46 2.72 -0.83
C ALA A 109 -13.75 3.25 -0.17
N ALA A 110 -13.61 4.11 0.86
CA ALA A 110 -14.74 4.79 1.49
C ALA A 110 -15.41 5.83 0.57
N THR A 111 -14.62 6.50 -0.27
CA THR A 111 -15.11 7.54 -1.20
C THR A 111 -15.88 6.93 -2.37
N PHE A 112 -15.34 5.89 -3.00
CA PHE A 112 -15.89 5.33 -4.23
C PHE A 112 -16.78 4.10 -3.98
N GLY A 113 -16.51 3.33 -2.91
CA GLY A 113 -17.15 2.05 -2.64
C GLY A 113 -16.54 0.89 -3.43
N LEU A 114 -16.85 -0.34 -2.99
CA LEU A 114 -16.44 -1.57 -3.69
C LEU A 114 -17.54 -2.66 -3.63
N PRO A 115 -18.46 -2.72 -4.62
CA PRO A 115 -18.39 -2.08 -5.93
C PRO A 115 -18.66 -0.57 -5.87
N PRO A 116 -18.17 0.19 -6.86
CA PRO A 116 -18.41 1.62 -6.89
C PRO A 116 -19.85 1.97 -7.23
N ASN A 117 -20.33 3.13 -6.75
CA ASN A 117 -21.60 3.69 -7.22
C ASN A 117 -21.50 3.92 -8.75
N PRO A 118 -22.47 3.47 -9.57
CA PRO A 118 -22.48 3.70 -11.02
C PRO A 118 -22.24 5.15 -11.44
N GLU A 119 -22.68 6.13 -10.65
CA GLU A 119 -22.47 7.57 -10.91
C GLU A 119 -21.00 8.00 -10.78
N THR A 120 -20.21 7.26 -10.00
CA THR A 120 -18.79 7.55 -9.76
C THR A 120 -17.85 6.83 -10.73
N VAL A 121 -18.33 5.81 -11.45
CA VAL A 121 -17.53 5.04 -12.42
C VAL A 121 -16.86 5.93 -13.48
N PRO A 122 -17.51 6.95 -14.06
CA PRO A 122 -16.83 7.88 -14.97
C PRO A 122 -15.64 8.61 -14.33
N ALA A 123 -15.74 8.98 -13.05
CA ALA A 123 -14.66 9.63 -12.32
C ALA A 123 -13.49 8.67 -12.07
N ILE A 124 -13.78 7.41 -11.72
CA ILE A 124 -12.76 6.35 -11.56
C ILE A 124 -12.00 6.11 -12.88
N ARG A 125 -12.72 5.99 -14.01
CA ARG A 125 -12.11 5.86 -15.34
C ARG A 125 -11.20 7.05 -15.66
N GLN A 126 -11.64 8.26 -15.32
CA GLN A 126 -10.85 9.46 -15.56
C GLN A 126 -9.61 9.52 -14.67
N ALA A 127 -9.72 9.20 -13.39
CA ALA A 127 -8.60 9.18 -12.46
C ALA A 127 -7.54 8.17 -12.92
N LEU A 128 -7.95 6.96 -13.31
CA LEU A 128 -7.05 5.96 -13.86
C LEU A 128 -6.32 6.46 -15.12
N ARG A 129 -7.01 7.11 -16.05
CA ARG A 129 -6.36 7.69 -17.25
C ARG A 129 -5.31 8.74 -16.89
N VAL A 130 -5.63 9.63 -15.94
CA VAL A 130 -4.68 10.66 -15.50
C VAL A 130 -3.42 10.04 -14.90
N GLU A 131 -3.52 9.00 -14.08
CA GLU A 131 -2.35 8.30 -13.54
C GLU A 131 -1.54 7.57 -14.62
N LEU A 132 -2.20 6.96 -15.60
CA LEU A 132 -1.51 6.32 -16.74
C LEU A 132 -0.79 7.33 -17.63
N GLU A 133 -1.41 8.49 -17.90
CA GLU A 133 -0.77 9.57 -18.66
C GLU A 133 0.49 10.10 -17.96
N ARG A 134 0.47 10.21 -16.62
CA ARG A 134 1.67 10.58 -15.84
C ARG A 134 2.78 9.55 -15.97
N THR A 135 2.42 8.26 -16.03
CA THR A 135 3.37 7.16 -16.22
C THR A 135 4.04 7.24 -17.59
N GLU A 136 3.25 7.49 -18.64
CA GLU A 136 3.74 7.55 -20.03
C GLU A 136 4.57 8.80 -20.34
N LEU A 137 4.32 9.92 -19.66
CA LEU A 137 5.07 11.17 -19.84
C LEU A 137 6.45 11.17 -19.16
N GLY A 138 6.94 10.00 -18.72
CA GLY A 138 8.27 9.85 -18.14
C GLY A 138 8.33 10.21 -16.66
N GLY A 139 7.21 10.09 -15.93
CA GLY A 139 7.27 10.01 -14.47
C GLY A 139 8.24 8.92 -14.05
N SER A 140 9.11 9.20 -13.06
CA SER A 140 9.88 8.12 -12.44
C SER A 140 8.88 7.08 -11.91
N ALA A 141 9.24 5.80 -11.90
CA ALA A 141 8.45 4.77 -11.23
C ALA A 141 8.11 5.15 -9.77
N ASP A 142 8.93 6.02 -9.16
CA ASP A 142 8.75 6.57 -7.82
C ASP A 142 7.63 7.62 -7.71
N THR A 143 7.16 8.20 -8.83
CA THR A 143 6.14 9.26 -8.87
C THR A 143 4.76 8.76 -9.29
N VAL A 144 4.67 7.50 -9.71
CA VAL A 144 3.41 6.88 -10.11
C VAL A 144 2.79 6.22 -8.90
N ASP A 145 1.55 6.60 -8.59
CA ASP A 145 0.83 6.06 -7.45
C ASP A 145 0.17 4.71 -7.79
N TRP A 146 0.99 3.66 -7.85
CA TRP A 146 0.55 2.29 -8.13
C TRP A 146 -0.57 1.79 -7.22
N PRO A 147 -0.59 2.08 -5.91
CA PRO A 147 -1.73 1.79 -5.05
C PRO A 147 -3.06 2.37 -5.56
N SER A 148 -3.09 3.63 -6.04
CA SER A 148 -4.30 4.25 -6.59
C SER A 148 -4.72 3.59 -7.89
N ILE A 149 -3.77 3.36 -8.79
CA ILE A 149 -4.01 2.66 -10.06
C ILE A 149 -4.63 1.28 -9.80
N ARG A 150 -4.07 0.52 -8.86
CA ARG A 150 -4.59 -0.79 -8.45
C ARG A 150 -6.01 -0.68 -7.91
N PHE A 151 -6.27 0.28 -7.02
CA PHE A 151 -7.63 0.51 -6.50
C PHE A 151 -8.61 0.81 -7.64
N TYR A 152 -8.28 1.69 -8.58
CA TYR A 152 -9.17 1.99 -9.70
C TYR A 152 -9.42 0.77 -10.58
N CYS A 153 -8.41 -0.06 -10.83
CA CYS A 153 -8.57 -1.32 -11.57
C CYS A 153 -9.52 -2.28 -10.83
N VAL A 154 -9.37 -2.41 -9.51
CA VAL A 154 -10.25 -3.22 -8.65
C VAL A 154 -11.68 -2.68 -8.63
N ALA A 155 -11.87 -1.36 -8.58
CA ALA A 155 -13.20 -0.76 -8.62
C ALA A 155 -13.90 -0.97 -9.97
N LEU A 156 -13.18 -0.87 -11.08
CA LEU A 156 -13.72 -1.18 -12.43
C LEU A 156 -14.00 -2.67 -12.60
N PHE A 157 -13.14 -3.53 -12.07
CA PHE A 157 -13.41 -4.97 -11.97
C PHE A 157 -14.71 -5.24 -11.21
N ALA A 158 -14.91 -4.61 -10.05
CA ALA A 158 -16.12 -4.77 -9.25
C ALA A 158 -17.38 -4.21 -9.92
N HIS A 159 -17.24 -3.19 -10.78
CA HIS A 159 -18.33 -2.68 -11.61
C HIS A 159 -18.78 -3.70 -12.66
N GLY A 160 -17.85 -4.50 -13.18
CA GLY A 160 -18.16 -5.68 -14.00
C GLY A 160 -18.56 -5.37 -15.45
N ASP A 161 -18.20 -4.21 -15.97
CA ASP A 161 -18.41 -3.84 -17.37
C ASP A 161 -17.17 -4.23 -18.23
N PRO A 162 -17.29 -5.16 -19.20
CA PRO A 162 -16.20 -5.54 -20.09
C PRO A 162 -15.57 -4.39 -20.88
N VAL A 163 -16.27 -3.26 -21.05
CA VAL A 163 -15.75 -2.05 -21.70
C VAL A 163 -14.53 -1.48 -20.97
N ASP A 164 -14.37 -1.79 -19.68
CA ASP A 164 -13.24 -1.32 -18.87
C ASP A 164 -11.96 -2.15 -19.06
N ALA A 165 -12.05 -3.35 -19.64
CA ALA A 165 -10.92 -4.27 -19.78
C ALA A 165 -9.72 -3.67 -20.53
N PRO A 166 -9.86 -2.89 -21.63
CA PRO A 166 -8.73 -2.24 -22.29
C PRO A 166 -8.01 -1.21 -21.40
N LEU A 167 -8.76 -0.48 -20.56
CA LEU A 167 -8.17 0.50 -19.66
C LEU A 167 -7.41 -0.18 -18.51
N VAL A 168 -7.98 -1.24 -17.94
CA VAL A 168 -7.32 -2.08 -16.92
C VAL A 168 -6.09 -2.76 -17.51
N TRP A 169 -6.15 -3.23 -18.76
CA TRP A 169 -5.01 -3.81 -19.47
C TRP A 169 -3.86 -2.80 -19.60
N ARG A 170 -4.15 -1.58 -20.04
CA ARG A 170 -3.13 -0.53 -20.17
C ARG A 170 -2.45 -0.24 -18.83
N ALA A 171 -3.19 -0.29 -17.73
CA ALA A 171 -2.63 -0.17 -16.39
C ALA A 171 -1.71 -1.33 -16.01
N ARG A 172 -2.11 -2.56 -16.30
CA ARG A 172 -1.27 -3.75 -16.10
C ARG A 172 0.01 -3.69 -16.93
N ASP A 173 -0.10 -3.32 -18.21
CA ASP A 173 1.04 -3.29 -19.14
C ASP A 173 2.06 -2.19 -18.77
N ALA A 174 1.57 -1.06 -18.24
CA ALA A 174 2.41 0.00 -17.70
C ALA A 174 3.06 -0.36 -16.35
N ALA A 175 2.51 -1.34 -15.61
CA ALA A 175 2.93 -1.65 -14.26
C ALA A 175 4.26 -2.42 -14.20
N PRO A 176 5.24 -1.98 -13.39
CA PRO A 176 6.42 -2.77 -13.13
C PRO A 176 6.05 -4.02 -12.34
N ALA A 177 6.70 -5.14 -12.66
CA ALA A 177 6.38 -6.48 -12.17
C ALA A 177 6.30 -6.61 -10.63
N VAL A 178 6.98 -5.72 -9.89
CA VAL A 178 7.04 -5.72 -8.41
C VAL A 178 6.08 -4.72 -7.74
N ALA A 179 5.53 -3.74 -8.45
CA ALA A 179 4.71 -2.68 -7.84
C ALA A 179 3.23 -2.70 -8.26
N GLY A 180 2.91 -3.30 -9.40
CA GLY A 180 1.56 -3.26 -9.97
C GLY A 180 0.51 -3.94 -9.09
N GLY A 181 0.71 -5.22 -8.77
CA GLY A 181 -0.36 -6.04 -8.18
C GLY A 181 -1.66 -5.99 -9.01
N ILE A 182 -1.53 -5.78 -10.33
CA ILE A 182 -2.64 -5.73 -11.28
C ILE A 182 -2.63 -7.04 -12.05
N ASP A 183 -3.25 -8.06 -11.46
CA ASP A 183 -3.29 -9.39 -12.07
C ASP A 183 -4.22 -9.43 -13.28
N VAL A 184 -4.01 -10.40 -14.17
CA VAL A 184 -4.76 -10.49 -15.45
C VAL A 184 -6.25 -10.75 -15.23
N GLU A 185 -6.60 -11.34 -14.08
CA GLU A 185 -7.94 -11.58 -13.58
C GLU A 185 -8.74 -10.28 -13.40
N LEU A 186 -8.09 -9.14 -13.14
CA LEU A 186 -8.77 -7.83 -12.99
C LEU A 186 -9.42 -7.33 -14.29
N LEU A 187 -9.05 -7.89 -15.45
CA LEU A 187 -9.75 -7.59 -16.71
C LEU A 187 -11.14 -8.24 -16.77
N CYS A 188 -11.40 -9.24 -15.93
CA CYS A 188 -12.52 -10.17 -16.07
C CYS A 188 -13.68 -9.89 -15.12
N GLY A 189 -13.89 -8.63 -14.71
CA GLY A 189 -14.95 -8.25 -13.76
C GLY A 189 -16.35 -8.66 -14.19
N GLY A 190 -16.63 -8.61 -15.50
CA GLY A 190 -17.89 -9.06 -16.07
C GLY A 190 -17.97 -10.57 -16.35
N GLY A 191 -16.93 -11.33 -16.00
CA GLY A 191 -16.70 -12.72 -16.40
C GLY A 191 -15.77 -12.85 -17.62
N LEU A 192 -14.99 -13.93 -17.66
CA LEU A 192 -13.97 -14.19 -18.68
C LEU A 192 -14.54 -14.18 -20.10
N GLU A 193 -15.65 -14.89 -20.33
CA GLU A 193 -16.24 -15.01 -21.67
C GLU A 193 -16.73 -13.66 -22.21
N ARG A 194 -17.36 -12.86 -21.33
CA ARG A 194 -17.86 -11.52 -21.68
C ARG A 194 -16.71 -10.57 -21.97
N THR A 195 -15.63 -10.63 -21.18
CA THR A 195 -14.41 -9.85 -21.42
C THR A 195 -13.75 -10.23 -22.74
N LEU A 196 -13.56 -11.53 -23.01
CA LEU A 196 -12.97 -11.99 -24.28
C LEU A 196 -13.81 -11.57 -25.49
N ALA A 197 -15.15 -11.64 -25.39
CA ALA A 197 -16.04 -11.20 -26.46
C ALA A 197 -15.92 -9.69 -26.72
N ALA A 198 -15.88 -8.87 -25.66
CA ALA A 198 -15.74 -7.42 -25.77
C ALA A 198 -14.40 -7.01 -26.37
N LEU A 199 -13.29 -7.60 -25.92
CA LEU A 199 -11.94 -7.32 -26.45
C LEU A 199 -11.83 -7.69 -27.95
N ARG A 200 -12.39 -8.83 -28.35
CA ARG A 200 -12.43 -9.22 -29.79
C ARG A 200 -13.28 -8.27 -30.64
N ALA A 201 -14.34 -7.70 -30.07
CA ALA A 201 -15.22 -6.77 -30.76
C ALA A 201 -14.59 -5.37 -30.92
N ASP A 202 -13.79 -4.93 -29.93
CA ASP A 202 -13.05 -3.66 -30.00
C ASP A 202 -11.96 -3.70 -31.08
N GLY A 203 -11.15 -4.76 -31.11
CA GLY A 203 -10.19 -5.04 -32.19
C GLY A 203 -9.06 -4.01 -32.34
N SER A 204 -8.81 -3.18 -31.32
CA SER A 204 -7.69 -2.25 -31.31
C SER A 204 -6.37 -2.95 -30.94
N VAL A 205 -5.23 -2.40 -31.37
CA VAL A 205 -3.90 -2.95 -31.04
C VAL A 205 -3.67 -3.05 -29.52
N ALA A 206 -4.26 -2.14 -28.74
CA ALA A 206 -4.21 -2.19 -27.28
C ALA A 206 -4.93 -3.42 -26.71
N THR A 207 -5.92 -3.98 -27.41
CA THR A 207 -6.64 -5.18 -26.99
C THR A 207 -5.98 -6.50 -27.39
N ASP A 208 -5.05 -6.48 -28.36
CA ASP A 208 -4.33 -7.70 -28.78
C ASP A 208 -3.47 -8.26 -27.65
N GLY A 209 -2.73 -7.39 -26.95
CA GLY A 209 -1.94 -7.79 -25.78
C GLY A 209 -2.80 -8.37 -24.65
N ALA A 210 -3.98 -7.77 -24.41
CA ALA A 210 -4.93 -8.26 -23.43
C ALA A 210 -5.44 -9.66 -23.78
N LEU A 211 -5.81 -9.86 -25.05
CA LEU A 211 -6.27 -11.15 -25.56
C LEU A 211 -5.19 -12.22 -25.48
N GLU A 212 -3.95 -11.90 -25.84
CA GLU A 212 -2.81 -12.82 -25.73
C GLU A 212 -2.58 -13.22 -24.27
N SER A 213 -2.54 -12.26 -23.35
CA SER A 213 -2.31 -12.53 -21.94
C SER A 213 -3.43 -13.33 -21.30
N LEU A 214 -4.70 -13.05 -21.64
CA LEU A 214 -5.84 -13.84 -21.17
C LEU A 214 -5.79 -15.26 -21.72
N SER A 215 -5.44 -15.43 -23.00
CA SER A 215 -5.31 -16.75 -23.63
C SER A 215 -4.24 -17.60 -22.96
N ARG A 216 -3.10 -16.99 -22.61
CA ARG A 216 -2.04 -17.66 -21.84
C ARG A 216 -2.49 -18.03 -20.43
N ALA A 217 -3.14 -17.12 -19.72
CA ALA A 217 -3.66 -17.39 -18.38
C ALA A 217 -4.67 -18.56 -18.38
N VAL A 218 -5.53 -18.64 -19.39
CA VAL A 218 -6.43 -19.80 -19.58
C VAL A 218 -5.63 -21.08 -19.82
N ALA A 219 -4.58 -21.06 -20.65
CA ALA A 219 -3.74 -22.23 -20.89
C ALA A 219 -2.94 -22.67 -19.64
N GLU A 220 -2.68 -21.73 -18.72
CA GLU A 220 -2.01 -21.95 -17.44
C GLU A 220 -3.00 -22.29 -16.30
N SER A 221 -4.28 -22.53 -16.61
CA SER A 221 -5.33 -22.88 -15.63
C SER A 221 -5.56 -21.81 -14.55
N VAL A 222 -5.21 -20.55 -14.80
CA VAL A 222 -5.42 -19.44 -13.85
C VAL A 222 -6.90 -19.28 -13.48
N PHE A 223 -7.81 -19.64 -14.38
CA PHE A 223 -9.25 -19.44 -14.23
C PHE A 223 -10.03 -20.69 -13.75
N ASP A 224 -9.38 -21.84 -13.51
CA ASP A 224 -10.08 -23.13 -13.29
C ASP A 224 -10.96 -23.15 -12.01
N ASP A 225 -10.54 -22.45 -10.96
CA ASP A 225 -11.27 -22.30 -9.69
C ASP A 225 -11.52 -20.82 -9.33
N TRP A 226 -11.46 -19.95 -10.34
CA TRP A 226 -11.59 -18.52 -10.16
C TRP A 226 -13.00 -18.04 -10.48
N THR A 227 -13.57 -17.20 -9.62
CA THR A 227 -14.80 -16.46 -9.93
C THR A 227 -14.62 -14.98 -9.64
N PRO A 228 -15.33 -14.08 -10.37
CA PRO A 228 -15.27 -12.66 -10.05
C PRO A 228 -15.70 -12.33 -8.62
N VAL A 229 -16.60 -13.13 -8.05
CA VAL A 229 -17.15 -12.94 -6.70
C VAL A 229 -16.12 -13.26 -5.63
N ASP A 230 -15.44 -14.41 -5.74
CA ASP A 230 -14.41 -14.81 -4.78
C ASP A 230 -13.22 -13.86 -4.82
N TYR A 231 -12.83 -13.46 -6.03
CA TYR A 231 -11.75 -12.50 -6.22
C TYR A 231 -12.09 -11.10 -5.67
N LEU A 232 -13.34 -10.65 -5.85
CA LEU A 232 -13.81 -9.40 -5.25
C LEU A 232 -13.86 -9.48 -3.71
N THR A 233 -14.13 -10.66 -3.15
CA THR A 233 -14.14 -10.87 -1.70
C THR A 233 -12.76 -10.65 -1.09
N TYR A 234 -11.71 -11.17 -1.75
CA TYR A 234 -10.33 -10.89 -1.37
C TYR A 234 -10.03 -9.38 -1.34
N TRP A 235 -10.40 -8.65 -2.40
CA TRP A 235 -10.16 -7.21 -2.47
C TRP A 235 -10.95 -6.39 -1.46
N ARG A 236 -12.20 -6.79 -1.19
CA ARG A 236 -13.02 -6.20 -0.11
C ARG A 236 -12.34 -6.35 1.24
N GLN A 237 -11.81 -7.53 1.55
CA GLN A 237 -11.04 -7.74 2.77
C GLN A 237 -9.76 -6.89 2.79
N TYR A 238 -9.04 -6.83 1.67
CA TYR A 238 -7.80 -6.04 1.54
C TYR A 238 -8.04 -4.56 1.82
N TYR A 239 -9.08 -3.97 1.23
CA TYR A 239 -9.46 -2.56 1.42
C TYR A 239 -10.30 -2.31 2.69
N GLY A 240 -10.67 -3.37 3.41
CA GLY A 240 -11.54 -3.30 4.60
C GLY A 240 -12.95 -2.79 4.31
N VAL A 241 -13.49 -3.11 3.15
CA VAL A 241 -14.87 -2.82 2.76
C VAL A 241 -15.71 -4.08 2.97
N GLY A 242 -16.80 -3.99 3.74
CA GLY A 242 -17.74 -5.10 3.92
C GLY A 242 -17.35 -6.12 5.00
N GLY A 243 -16.53 -5.73 5.98
CA GLY A 243 -16.39 -6.46 7.24
C GLY A 243 -17.41 -5.96 8.25
N ASP A 244 -18.60 -6.56 8.23
CA ASP A 244 -19.56 -6.74 9.33
C ASP A 244 -20.92 -7.15 8.71
N GLU A 245 -21.08 -8.45 8.46
CA GLU A 245 -22.38 -9.15 8.46
C GLU A 245 -22.32 -10.34 9.42
#